data_AF-A0A256JFW6-F1
#
_entry.id   AF-A0A256JFW6-F1
#
_cell.length_a   1.000
_cell.length_b   1.000
_cell.length_c   1.000
_cell.angle_alpha   90.00
_cell.angle_beta   90.00
_cell.angle_gamma   90.00
#
_symmetry.space_group_name_H-M   'P 1'
#
loop_
_entity.id
_entity.type
_entity.pdbx_description
1 polymer ?
#
loop_
_entity_poly.entity_id
_entity_poly.type
_entity_poly.pdbx_seq_one_letter_code
_entity_poly.pdbx_strand_id
1 'polypeptide(L)'
;MPSEATSMSDAHTQSTDEPNRDEPTDDEPTRDDTAWYDLLGFQRDLLLVAAEVEGEELPKGLTLKERLEARYSGPINHGRLYSNLGDLEDEGLIESERFDGRTNAYRVTDRARELLAGRRDAIDAALDAGGEES
;
A
#
# COMPACT_ATOMS: atom_id res chain seq x y z
N MET A 1 -64.79 32.48 -7.04
CA MET A 1 -65.87 31.49 -6.84
C MET A 1 -65.76 30.46 -7.95
N PRO A 2 -65.84 29.15 -7.66
CA PRO A 2 -65.05 28.11 -8.34
C PRO A 2 -65.81 27.28 -9.39
N SER A 3 -65.02 26.62 -10.24
CA SER A 3 -65.39 25.72 -11.34
C SER A 3 -65.54 24.25 -10.90
N GLU A 4 -66.37 23.50 -11.63
CA GLU A 4 -66.44 22.04 -11.63
C GLU A 4 -65.26 21.40 -12.39
N ALA A 5 -64.89 20.16 -12.03
CA ALA A 5 -64.89 18.99 -12.93
C ALA A 5 -64.15 17.75 -12.36
N THR A 6 -64.90 16.65 -12.25
CA THR A 6 -64.63 15.33 -12.86
C THR A 6 -63.36 14.51 -12.55
N SER A 7 -63.63 13.38 -11.88
CA SER A 7 -63.26 11.97 -12.17
C SER A 7 -61.79 11.53 -12.32
N MET A 8 -61.53 10.43 -11.62
CA MET A 8 -60.30 9.64 -11.49
C MET A 8 -59.72 9.10 -12.81
N SER A 9 -58.38 9.05 -12.90
CA SER A 9 -57.63 7.94 -13.49
C SER A 9 -56.16 7.94 -13.06
N ASP A 10 -55.68 6.73 -12.71
CA ASP A 10 -54.33 6.18 -12.84
C ASP A 10 -53.16 6.55 -11.90
N ALA A 11 -52.88 5.59 -11.00
CA ALA A 11 -51.66 4.79 -10.90
C ALA A 11 -50.27 5.45 -11.08
N HIS A 12 -49.52 5.59 -9.98
CA HIS A 12 -48.27 4.83 -9.74
C HIS A 12 -47.74 5.13 -8.32
N THR A 13 -47.84 4.17 -7.40
CA THR A 13 -46.99 4.16 -6.21
C THR A 13 -46.72 2.71 -5.86
N GLN A 14 -45.59 2.21 -6.34
CA GLN A 14 -44.94 1.07 -5.72
C GLN A 14 -43.64 1.58 -5.14
N SER A 15 -43.70 1.87 -3.84
CA SER A 15 -42.53 1.95 -2.98
C SER A 15 -42.27 0.51 -2.54
N THR A 16 -41.18 -0.07 -3.03
CA THR A 16 -40.55 -1.25 -2.47
C THR A 16 -39.06 -1.05 -2.56
N ASP A 17 -38.51 -0.55 -1.46
CA ASP A 17 -37.28 -1.01 -0.82
C ASP A 17 -36.38 -1.92 -1.70
N GLU A 18 -35.39 -1.32 -2.36
CA GLU A 18 -34.17 -2.03 -2.74
C GLU A 18 -33.08 -1.67 -1.71
N PRO A 19 -32.75 -2.56 -0.76
CA PRO A 19 -31.50 -2.45 -0.05
C PRO A 19 -30.47 -3.18 -0.90
N ASN A 20 -29.86 -2.50 -1.87
CA ASN A 20 -28.58 -2.97 -2.40
C ASN A 20 -27.49 -1.97 -2.00
N ARG A 21 -27.26 -1.90 -0.69
CA ARG A 21 -25.92 -1.59 -0.20
C ARG A 21 -25.14 -2.87 -0.41
N ASP A 22 -24.28 -2.88 -1.41
CA ASP A 22 -23.09 -3.72 -1.38
C ASP A 22 -22.32 -3.28 -0.12
N GLU A 23 -22.67 -3.87 1.02
CA GLU A 23 -21.84 -3.80 2.22
C GLU A 23 -20.55 -4.55 1.85
N PRO A 24 -19.37 -3.92 1.98
CA PRO A 24 -18.12 -4.65 1.85
C PRO A 24 -18.15 -5.70 2.96
N THR A 25 -18.24 -6.97 2.57
CA THR A 25 -18.16 -8.08 3.52
C THR A 25 -16.79 -8.02 4.17
N ASP A 26 -16.75 -7.97 5.50
CA ASP A 26 -15.54 -8.00 6.35
C ASP A 26 -14.70 -9.30 6.22
N ASP A 27 -14.89 -10.05 5.13
CA ASP A 27 -14.34 -11.38 4.85
C ASP A 27 -13.59 -11.38 3.50
N GLU A 28 -13.19 -10.21 2.99
CA GLU A 28 -12.07 -10.17 2.03
C GLU A 28 -10.83 -10.61 2.81
N PRO A 29 -10.12 -11.67 2.36
CA PRO A 29 -8.84 -12.01 2.96
C PRO A 29 -7.96 -10.78 2.80
N THR A 30 -7.63 -10.12 3.92
CA THR A 30 -6.52 -9.19 3.99
C THR A 30 -5.37 -9.89 3.29
N ARG A 31 -4.76 -9.27 2.27
CA ARG A 31 -3.64 -9.84 1.52
C ARG A 31 -2.45 -10.03 2.44
N ASP A 32 -2.52 -11.04 3.30
CA ASP A 32 -1.52 -11.33 4.32
C ASP A 32 -0.36 -12.15 3.72
N ASP A 33 -0.46 -12.47 2.42
CA ASP A 33 0.44 -13.34 1.68
C ASP A 33 1.25 -12.61 0.59
N THR A 34 1.47 -11.29 0.70
CA THR A 34 2.31 -10.54 -0.25
C THR A 34 3.69 -11.18 -0.36
N ALA A 35 3.98 -11.84 -1.49
CA ALA A 35 5.26 -12.47 -1.73
C ALA A 35 6.26 -11.43 -2.25
N TRP A 36 7.55 -11.70 -2.09
CA TRP A 36 8.62 -10.82 -2.58
C TRP A 36 8.45 -10.46 -4.06
N TYR A 37 7.97 -11.44 -4.85
CA TYR A 37 7.83 -11.29 -6.29
C TYR A 37 6.62 -10.46 -6.73
N ASP A 38 5.66 -10.21 -5.84
CA ASP A 38 4.48 -9.38 -6.12
C ASP A 38 4.82 -7.89 -6.07
N LEU A 39 5.84 -7.51 -5.30
CA LEU A 39 6.33 -6.13 -5.22
C LEU A 39 7.04 -5.71 -6.51
N LEU A 40 6.79 -4.50 -6.99
CA LEU A 40 7.57 -3.88 -8.05
C LEU A 40 9.00 -3.60 -7.58
N GLY A 41 9.96 -3.54 -8.52
CA GLY A 41 11.37 -3.29 -8.18
C GLY A 41 11.57 -2.03 -7.34
N PHE A 42 10.84 -0.96 -7.63
CA PHE A 42 10.91 0.27 -6.85
C PHE A 42 10.31 0.12 -5.43
N GLN A 43 9.26 -0.68 -5.25
CA GLN A 43 8.68 -0.94 -3.93
C GLN A 43 9.66 -1.75 -3.06
N ARG A 44 10.34 -2.75 -3.65
CA ARG A 44 11.41 -3.52 -2.97
C ARG A 44 12.56 -2.63 -2.53
N ASP A 45 13.03 -1.76 -3.42
CA ASP A 45 14.12 -0.82 -3.10
C ASP A 45 13.70 0.19 -2.03
N LEU A 46 12.48 0.72 -2.12
CA LEU A 46 11.91 1.64 -1.14
C LEU A 46 11.78 0.97 0.23
N LEU A 47 11.29 -0.28 0.29
CA LEU A 47 11.17 -1.05 1.53
C LEU A 47 12.53 -1.32 2.17
N LEU A 48 13.53 -1.69 1.36
CA LEU A 48 14.91 -1.87 1.82
C LEU A 48 15.48 -0.56 2.39
N VAL A 49 15.30 0.56 1.70
CA VAL A 49 15.76 1.87 2.16
C VAL A 49 15.04 2.30 3.43
N ALA A 50 13.74 2.02 3.56
CA ALA A 50 13.00 2.29 4.78
C ALA A 50 13.57 1.51 5.98
N ALA A 51 13.88 0.23 5.80
CA ALA A 51 14.47 -0.61 6.83
C ALA A 51 15.88 -0.15 7.22
N GLU A 52 16.70 0.28 6.25
CA GLU A 52 18.02 0.85 6.49
C GLU A 52 17.92 2.14 7.31
N VAL A 53 17.08 3.09 6.85
CA VAL A 53 16.94 4.40 7.51
C VAL A 53 16.40 4.23 8.92
N GLU A 54 15.46 3.32 9.16
CA GLU A 54 14.90 3.10 10.49
C GLU A 54 15.94 2.63 11.53
N GLY A 55 17.00 1.96 11.08
CA GLY A 55 18.14 1.60 11.93
C GLY A 55 19.01 2.80 12.33
N GLU A 56 18.87 3.94 11.65
CA GLU A 56 19.68 5.14 11.83
C GLU A 56 18.87 6.32 12.41
N GLU A 57 17.67 6.57 11.88
CA GLU A 57 16.78 7.68 12.21
C GLU A 57 15.31 7.40 11.82
N LEU A 58 14.40 8.36 12.02
CA LEU A 58 13.00 8.19 11.62
C LEU A 58 12.85 8.23 10.09
N PRO A 59 12.21 7.23 9.46
CA PRO A 59 12.12 7.16 7.99
C PRO A 59 11.07 8.13 7.45
N LYS A 60 11.47 9.40 7.29
CA LYS A 60 10.63 10.44 6.70
C LYS A 60 10.66 10.33 5.18
N GLY A 61 9.54 10.65 4.52
CA GLY A 61 9.45 10.61 3.06
C GLY A 61 10.56 11.38 2.33
N LEU A 62 11.03 12.51 2.89
CA LEU A 62 12.15 13.25 2.34
C LEU A 62 13.48 12.49 2.44
N THR A 63 13.78 11.91 3.60
CA THR A 63 14.99 11.09 3.82
C THR A 63 15.00 9.87 2.89
N LEU A 64 13.86 9.19 2.76
CA LEU A 64 13.72 8.05 1.85
C LEU A 64 13.97 8.45 0.39
N LYS A 65 13.42 9.60 -0.03
CA LYS A 65 13.64 10.16 -1.36
C LYS A 65 15.12 10.42 -1.62
N GLU A 66 15.79 11.11 -0.72
CA GLU A 66 17.22 11.45 -0.85
C GLU A 66 18.10 10.19 -0.95
N ARG A 67 17.83 9.20 -0.10
CA ARG A 67 18.52 7.90 -0.11
C ARG A 67 18.31 7.14 -1.42
N LEU A 68 17.10 7.14 -1.97
CA LEU A 68 16.84 6.51 -3.26
C LEU A 68 17.43 7.30 -4.42
N GLU A 69 17.38 8.63 -4.42
CA GLU A 69 18.01 9.48 -5.44
C GLU A 69 19.53 9.34 -5.48
N ALA A 70 20.17 8.96 -4.36
CA ALA A 70 21.59 8.61 -4.35
C ALA A 70 21.91 7.27 -5.04
N ARG A 71 20.93 6.38 -5.18
CA ARG A 71 21.07 5.05 -5.80
C ARG A 71 20.61 5.05 -7.26
N TYR A 72 19.59 5.83 -7.59
CA TYR A 72 19.06 5.97 -8.95
C TYR A 72 19.80 7.07 -9.72
N SER A 73 19.98 6.89 -11.03
CA SER A 73 20.70 7.84 -11.89
C SER A 73 19.93 9.13 -12.22
N GLY A 74 18.78 9.37 -11.57
CA GLY A 74 17.93 10.52 -11.85
C GLY A 74 16.96 10.86 -10.72
N PRO A 75 16.33 12.05 -10.78
CA PRO A 75 15.42 12.51 -9.75
C PRO A 75 14.19 11.61 -9.65
N ILE A 76 13.75 11.37 -8.41
CA ILE A 76 12.57 10.58 -8.13
C ILE A 76 11.37 11.52 -8.08
N ASN A 77 10.36 11.23 -8.89
CA ASN A 77 9.11 11.95 -8.85
C ASN A 77 8.43 11.77 -7.48
N HIS A 78 8.02 12.88 -6.88
CA HIS A 78 7.37 12.89 -5.58
C HIS A 78 6.09 12.04 -5.56
N GLY A 79 5.20 12.20 -6.54
CA GLY A 79 3.98 11.40 -6.64
C GLY A 79 4.26 9.90 -6.76
N ARG A 80 5.32 9.51 -7.48
CA ARG A 80 5.74 8.10 -7.55
C ARG A 80 6.15 7.56 -6.18
N LEU A 81 6.96 8.31 -5.43
CA LEU A 81 7.37 7.90 -4.09
C LEU A 81 6.17 7.67 -3.17
N TYR A 82 5.27 8.66 -3.06
CA TYR A 82 4.12 8.56 -2.15
C TYR A 82 3.08 7.54 -2.60
N SER A 83 2.89 7.34 -3.91
CA SER A 83 2.07 6.23 -4.40
C SER A 83 2.62 4.89 -3.94
N ASN A 84 3.94 4.68 -4.05
CA ASN A 84 4.55 3.41 -3.64
C ASN A 84 4.62 3.25 -2.11
N LEU A 85 4.68 4.35 -1.35
CA LEU A 85 4.52 4.30 0.11
C LEU A 85 3.09 3.88 0.48
N GLY A 86 2.09 4.43 -0.20
CA GLY A 86 0.69 4.01 -0.02
C GLY A 86 0.50 2.53 -0.34
N ASP A 87 1.03 2.06 -1.49
CA ASP A 87 0.95 0.65 -1.85
C ASP A 87 1.61 -0.25 -0.79
N LEU A 88 2.78 0.13 -0.26
CA LEU A 88 3.46 -0.65 0.80
C LEU A 88 2.68 -0.63 2.14
N GLU A 89 1.98 0.46 2.43
CA GLU A 89 1.12 0.57 3.62
C GLU A 89 -0.13 -0.30 3.46
N ASP A 90 -0.77 -0.29 2.28
CA ASP A 90 -1.92 -1.13 1.94
C ASP A 90 -1.57 -2.64 2.00
N GLU A 91 -0.34 -3.00 1.62
CA GLU A 91 0.19 -4.37 1.73
C GLU A 91 0.65 -4.74 3.16
N GLY A 92 0.54 -3.82 4.13
CA GLY A 92 0.93 -4.04 5.53
C GLY A 92 2.44 -4.16 5.77
N LEU A 93 3.25 -3.66 4.85
CA LEU A 93 4.72 -3.74 4.92
C LEU A 93 5.34 -2.52 5.60
N ILE A 94 4.61 -1.41 5.64
CA ILE A 94 4.96 -0.23 6.43
C ILE A 94 3.75 0.33 7.16
N GLU A 95 3.99 1.08 8.22
CA GLU A 95 2.98 1.85 8.95
C GLU A 95 3.37 3.31 8.98
N SER A 96 2.44 4.21 8.65
CA SER A 96 2.67 5.65 8.82
C SER A 96 2.32 6.13 10.23
N GLU A 97 3.23 6.89 10.84
CA GLU A 97 2.98 7.64 12.07
C GLU A 97 3.15 9.14 11.82
N ARG A 98 2.20 9.93 12.32
CA ARG A 98 2.26 11.39 12.25
C ARG A 98 3.19 11.93 13.33
N PHE A 99 4.37 12.37 12.93
CA PHE A 99 5.41 12.81 13.88
C PHE A 99 5.26 14.27 14.35
N ASP A 100 4.83 15.19 13.47
CA ASP A 100 4.72 16.64 13.80
C ASP A 100 3.45 17.33 13.26
N GLY A 101 2.44 16.54 12.87
CA GLY A 101 1.22 17.05 12.24
C GLY A 101 1.31 17.25 10.72
N ARG A 102 2.51 17.31 10.14
CA ARG A 102 2.75 17.48 8.69
C ARG A 102 3.67 16.43 8.08
N THR A 103 4.58 15.88 8.89
CA THR A 103 5.56 14.89 8.48
C THR A 103 5.09 13.49 8.88
N ASN A 104 4.85 12.64 7.89
CA ASN A 104 4.67 11.20 8.10
C ASN A 104 6.05 10.54 8.20
N ALA A 105 6.24 9.75 9.25
CA ALA A 105 7.32 8.77 9.33
C ALA A 105 6.75 7.40 8.98
N TYR A 106 7.53 6.57 8.31
CA TYR A 106 7.12 5.24 7.87
C TYR A 106 7.93 4.19 8.61
N ARG A 107 7.30 3.40 9.47
CA ARG A 107 7.96 2.29 10.16
C ARG A 107 7.84 1.01 9.36
N VAL A 108 8.88 0.20 9.38
CA VAL A 108 8.84 -1.12 8.74
C VAL A 108 8.22 -2.13 9.70
N THR A 109 7.21 -2.85 9.22
CA THR A 109 6.51 -3.87 10.04
C THR A 109 7.36 -5.11 10.22
N ASP A 110 7.05 -5.92 11.24
CA ASP A 110 7.71 -7.21 11.45
C ASP A 110 7.57 -8.13 10.22
N ARG A 111 6.40 -8.10 9.58
CA ARG A 111 6.13 -8.83 8.33
C ARG A 111 7.07 -8.42 7.20
N ALA A 112 7.32 -7.12 7.02
CA ALA A 112 8.29 -6.66 6.04
C ALA A 112 9.72 -7.09 6.36
N ARG A 113 10.09 -7.18 7.65
CA ARG A 113 11.40 -7.70 8.05
C ARG A 113 11.54 -9.18 7.74
N GLU A 114 10.50 -9.97 7.98
CA GLU A 114 10.47 -11.39 7.61
C GLU A 114 10.60 -11.55 6.09
N LEU A 115 9.88 -10.72 5.32
CA LEU A 115 9.96 -10.72 3.86
C LEU A 115 11.38 -10.41 3.36
N LEU A 116 12.03 -9.39 3.93
CA LEU A 116 13.42 -9.02 3.62
C LEU A 116 14.41 -10.11 4.05
N ALA A 117 14.22 -10.74 5.21
CA ALA A 117 15.06 -11.84 5.69
C ALA A 117 14.95 -13.06 4.76
N GLY A 118 13.74 -13.46 4.39
CA GLY A 118 13.52 -14.55 3.43
C GLY A 118 14.16 -14.25 2.07
N ARG A 119 14.15 -13.00 1.63
CA ARG A 119 14.85 -12.61 0.41
C ARG A 119 16.37 -12.73 0.55
N ARG A 120 16.96 -12.30 1.68
CA ARG A 120 18.39 -12.46 1.95
C ARG A 120 18.78 -13.93 1.88
N ASP A 121 18.06 -14.80 2.59
CA ASP A 121 18.36 -16.23 2.65
C ASP A 121 18.26 -16.87 1.25
N ALA A 122 17.30 -16.45 0.42
CA ALA A 122 17.19 -16.91 -0.97
C ALA A 122 18.33 -16.43 -1.87
N ILE A 123 18.85 -15.21 -1.65
CA ILE A 123 20.03 -14.70 -2.36
C ILE A 123 21.27 -15.48 -1.94
N ASP A 124 21.47 -15.69 -0.64
CA ASP A 124 22.62 -16.42 -0.09
C ASP A 124 22.66 -17.85 -0.64
N ALA A 125 21.52 -18.56 -0.61
CA ALA A 125 21.41 -19.89 -1.20
C ALA A 125 21.75 -19.93 -2.70
N ALA A 126 21.37 -18.90 -3.46
CA ALA A 126 21.67 -18.82 -4.89
C ALA A 126 23.15 -18.54 -5.16
N LEU A 127 23.84 -17.79 -4.28
CA LEU A 127 25.27 -17.52 -4.38
C LEU A 127 26.09 -18.75 -3.97
N ASP A 128 25.70 -19.43 -2.89
CA ASP A 128 26.39 -20.63 -2.40
C ASP A 128 26.30 -21.80 -3.39
N ALA A 129 25.14 -21.97 -4.04
CA ALA A 129 24.96 -22.99 -5.08
C ALA A 129 25.88 -22.79 -6.30
N GLY A 130 26.35 -21.55 -6.54
CA GLY A 130 27.32 -21.23 -7.60
C GLY A 130 28.79 -21.42 -7.20
N GLY A 131 29.07 -21.75 -5.92
CA GLY A 131 30.42 -21.98 -5.39
C GLY A 131 30.93 -23.41 -5.51
N GLU A 132 30.10 -24.35 -5.96
CA GLU A 132 30.44 -25.78 -6.16
C GLU A 132 30.77 -26.10 -7.63
N GLU A 133 31.56 -25.26 -8.32
CA GLU A 133 32.21 -25.65 -9.57
C GLU A 133 33.74 -25.46 -9.46
N SER A 134 34.41 -26.56 -9.09
CA SER A 134 35.83 -26.97 -9.30
C SER A 134 36.97 -25.98 -9.06
#